data_AF-V4U1F2-F1
#
_entry.id   AF-V4U1F2-F1
#
_cell.length_a   1.000
_cell.length_b   1.000
_cell.length_c   1.000
_cell.angle_alpha   90.00
_cell.angle_beta   90.00
_cell.angle_gamma   90.00
#
_symmetry.space_group_name_H-M   'P 1'
#
loop_
_entity.id
_entity.type
_entity.pdbx_description
1 polymer ?
#
loop_
_entity_poly.entity_id
_entity_poly.type
_entity_poly.pdbx_seq_one_letter_code
_entity_poly.pdbx_strand_id
1 'polypeptide(L)'
;MARSAATPEILLKDHVILMEVLKDKADEVIKLLSESHWTSSCIITMKKFQDKCGGQDEASAVLSFLTGRGKALYLSISKNEFTEGVKVSLSPAAVSSISSLDYDVLHLIWTVEKLQLQLDIIDRHYEMSRKSALASLHSGNKTVALRHAKQLKLTKESREKCTSLLNRVEEVLSLIENAESTKKVSEAIQIGAQAIKKNKISVEELQLCLEELEESIDLQKQAEKVIVPSYTGIDDEDIEEEFKKLEQEVECERPKPTVSKTGVNEPAASESAESLRVAFSTIGLNDGQATALAISDTVVPDRSNESKHPMLESA
;
A
#
# COMPACT_ATOMS: atom_id res chain seq x y z
N MET A 1 39.66 -35.94 -43.14
CA MET A 1 39.78 -34.60 -42.54
C MET A 1 38.45 -34.24 -41.91
N ALA A 2 38.30 -34.39 -40.60
CA ALA A 2 37.09 -34.00 -39.89
C ALA A 2 37.18 -32.52 -39.50
N ARG A 3 36.13 -31.73 -39.78
CA ARG A 3 35.99 -30.37 -39.25
C ARG A 3 35.57 -30.49 -37.78
N SER A 4 36.41 -29.99 -36.88
CA SER A 4 36.02 -29.80 -35.48
C SER A 4 34.90 -28.76 -35.42
N ALA A 5 33.76 -29.12 -34.85
CA ALA A 5 32.70 -28.19 -34.54
C ALA A 5 33.02 -27.54 -33.18
N ALA A 6 33.26 -26.24 -33.17
CA ALA A 6 33.42 -25.49 -31.93
C ALA A 6 32.07 -25.41 -31.21
N THR A 7 31.91 -26.16 -30.12
CA THR A 7 30.88 -25.88 -29.11
C THR A 7 31.12 -24.48 -28.54
N PRO A 8 30.09 -23.63 -28.39
CA PRO A 8 30.23 -22.41 -27.61
C PRO A 8 30.42 -22.80 -26.14
N GLU A 9 31.61 -22.53 -25.60
CA GLU A 9 31.86 -22.62 -24.17
C GLU A 9 30.98 -21.57 -23.47
N ILE A 10 29.88 -22.03 -22.88
CA ILE A 10 29.11 -21.22 -21.94
C ILE A 10 30.00 -21.07 -20.70
N LEU A 11 30.65 -19.91 -20.60
CA LEU A 11 31.40 -19.51 -19.41
C LEU A 11 30.42 -19.45 -18.23
N LEU A 12 30.36 -20.53 -17.46
CA LEU A 12 29.75 -20.58 -16.14
C LEU A 12 30.51 -19.61 -15.25
N LYS A 13 30.06 -18.35 -15.22
CA LYS A 13 30.44 -17.41 -14.18
C LYS A 13 29.81 -17.89 -12.87
N ASP A 14 30.66 -18.29 -11.94
CA ASP A 14 30.25 -18.49 -10.55
C ASP A 14 29.89 -17.13 -9.95
N HIS A 15 28.62 -16.95 -9.60
CA HIS A 15 28.11 -15.73 -8.98
C HIS A 15 27.91 -15.96 -7.49
N VAL A 16 28.53 -15.13 -6.65
CA VAL A 16 28.28 -15.11 -5.21
C VAL A 16 27.11 -14.18 -4.93
N ILE A 17 26.00 -14.74 -4.44
CA ILE A 17 24.77 -13.99 -4.17
C ILE A 17 24.59 -13.83 -2.65
N LEU A 18 24.54 -12.60 -2.17
CA LEU A 18 24.24 -12.30 -0.77
C LEU A 18 22.72 -12.45 -0.54
N MET A 19 22.34 -13.45 0.24
CA MET A 19 20.93 -13.86 0.42
C MET A 19 20.03 -12.75 1.00
N GLU A 20 20.57 -11.89 1.86
CA GLU A 20 19.83 -10.76 2.44
C GLU A 20 19.50 -9.72 1.36
N VAL A 21 20.49 -9.29 0.57
CA VAL A 21 20.29 -8.38 -0.57
C VAL A 21 19.36 -8.99 -1.62
N LEU A 22 19.46 -10.30 -1.89
CA LEU A 22 18.57 -10.99 -2.81
C LEU A 22 17.12 -10.97 -2.33
N LYS A 23 16.90 -11.17 -1.02
CA LYS A 23 15.57 -11.08 -0.42
C LYS A 23 15.03 -9.65 -0.53
N ASP A 24 15.81 -8.64 -0.15
CA ASP A 24 15.39 -7.24 -0.22
C ASP A 24 15.05 -6.83 -1.67
N LYS A 25 15.81 -7.34 -2.67
CA LYS A 25 15.51 -7.18 -4.09
C LYS A 25 14.26 -7.92 -4.54
N ALA A 26 14.01 -9.14 -4.06
CA ALA A 26 12.78 -9.86 -4.35
C ALA A 26 11.55 -9.14 -3.75
N ASP A 27 11.67 -8.60 -2.55
CA ASP A 27 10.63 -7.81 -1.89
C ASP A 27 10.41 -6.46 -2.61
N GLU A 28 11.47 -5.79 -3.09
CA GLU A 28 11.38 -4.60 -3.97
C GLU A 28 10.65 -4.89 -5.28
N VAL A 29 10.98 -6.00 -5.96
CA VAL A 29 10.32 -6.41 -7.22
C VAL A 29 8.85 -6.76 -6.99
N ILE A 30 8.50 -7.48 -5.92
CA ILE A 30 7.09 -7.74 -5.55
C ILE A 30 6.36 -6.40 -5.31
N LYS A 31 6.97 -5.47 -4.58
CA LYS A 31 6.38 -4.15 -4.32
C LYS A 31 6.10 -3.40 -5.62
N LEU A 32 7.09 -3.31 -6.52
CA LEU A 32 6.96 -2.64 -7.83
C LEU A 32 5.88 -3.27 -8.73
N LEU A 33 5.58 -4.56 -8.57
CA LEU A 33 4.48 -5.24 -9.27
C LEU A 33 3.12 -5.02 -8.57
N SER A 34 3.11 -4.90 -7.24
CA SER A 34 1.89 -4.56 -6.48
C SER A 34 1.44 -3.10 -6.64
N GLU A 35 2.35 -2.20 -7.01
CA GLU A 35 2.02 -0.80 -7.35
C GLU A 35 1.30 -0.70 -8.71
N SER A 36 1.50 -1.66 -9.62
CA SER A 36 0.83 -1.69 -10.94
C SER A 36 -0.32 -2.69 -11.06
N HIS A 37 -0.48 -3.62 -10.11
CA HIS A 37 -1.54 -4.63 -10.13
C HIS A 37 -2.19 -4.81 -8.76
N TRP A 38 -3.51 -4.88 -8.78
CA TRP A 38 -4.39 -4.93 -7.61
C TRP A 38 -5.02 -6.33 -7.39
N THR A 39 -4.66 -7.30 -8.26
CA THR A 39 -5.02 -8.72 -8.15
C THR A 39 -4.10 -9.44 -7.14
N SER A 40 -4.36 -10.73 -6.84
CA SER A 40 -3.46 -11.47 -5.91
C SER A 40 -2.19 -11.99 -6.58
N SER A 41 -2.16 -12.01 -7.91
CA SER A 41 -1.05 -12.51 -8.71
C SER A 41 -0.94 -11.73 -10.01
N CYS A 42 0.29 -11.39 -10.37
CA CYS A 42 0.64 -10.69 -11.60
C CYS A 42 1.25 -11.67 -12.60
N ILE A 43 1.05 -11.42 -13.90
CA ILE A 43 1.74 -12.10 -15.00
C ILE A 43 2.49 -11.03 -15.78
N ILE A 44 3.75 -11.28 -16.11
CA ILE A 44 4.63 -10.38 -16.86
C ILE A 44 5.46 -11.15 -17.86
N THR A 45 5.88 -10.48 -18.93
CA THR A 45 6.90 -10.99 -19.85
C THR A 45 8.25 -11.06 -19.15
N MET A 46 9.09 -12.02 -19.54
CA MET A 46 10.44 -12.17 -19.00
C MET A 46 11.26 -10.89 -19.18
N LYS A 47 11.08 -10.19 -20.31
CA LYS A 47 11.71 -8.90 -20.58
C LYS A 47 11.34 -7.84 -19.51
N LYS A 48 10.05 -7.60 -19.27
CA LYS A 48 9.64 -6.63 -18.23
C LYS A 48 10.09 -7.05 -16.83
N PHE A 49 10.14 -8.35 -16.55
CA PHE A 49 10.68 -8.85 -15.29
C PHE A 49 12.18 -8.53 -15.16
N GLN A 50 12.97 -8.71 -16.21
CA GLN A 50 14.38 -8.31 -16.26
C GLN A 50 14.55 -6.79 -16.08
N ASP A 51 13.74 -5.99 -16.77
CA ASP A 51 13.74 -4.51 -16.62
C ASP A 51 13.45 -4.09 -15.17
N LYS A 52 12.55 -4.80 -14.46
CA LYS A 52 12.24 -4.56 -13.03
C LYS A 52 13.31 -5.09 -12.07
N CYS A 53 14.04 -6.13 -12.45
CA CYS A 53 15.14 -6.70 -11.66
C CYS A 53 16.51 -6.06 -11.95
N GLY A 54 16.61 -5.07 -12.83
CA GLY A 54 17.89 -4.42 -13.18
C GLY A 54 18.76 -5.17 -14.20
N GLY A 55 18.38 -6.38 -14.63
CA GLY A 55 19.11 -7.14 -15.64
C GLY A 55 18.79 -8.63 -15.67
N GLN A 56 19.40 -9.36 -16.61
CA GLN A 56 19.17 -10.80 -16.81
C GLN A 56 19.69 -11.68 -15.67
N ASP A 57 20.90 -11.37 -15.15
CA ASP A 57 21.53 -12.16 -14.09
C ASP A 57 20.78 -11.97 -12.76
N GLU A 58 20.46 -10.72 -12.41
CA GLU A 58 19.66 -10.38 -11.22
C GLU A 58 18.24 -10.98 -11.32
N ALA A 59 17.58 -10.90 -12.47
CA ALA A 59 16.28 -11.55 -12.68
C ALA A 59 16.34 -13.06 -12.49
N SER A 60 17.40 -13.72 -12.95
CA SER A 60 17.57 -15.17 -12.80
C SER A 60 17.73 -15.57 -11.33
N ALA A 61 18.49 -14.78 -10.56
CA ALA A 61 18.63 -14.95 -9.12
C ALA A 61 17.30 -14.71 -8.37
N VAL A 62 16.60 -13.61 -8.67
CA VAL A 62 15.33 -13.24 -8.04
C VAL A 62 14.24 -14.27 -8.39
N LEU A 63 14.14 -14.73 -9.64
CA LEU A 63 13.20 -15.77 -10.04
C LEU A 63 13.47 -17.10 -9.33
N SER A 64 14.73 -17.50 -9.22
CA SER A 64 15.12 -18.72 -8.49
C SER A 64 14.71 -18.63 -7.01
N PHE A 65 14.99 -17.50 -6.36
CA PHE A 65 14.58 -17.24 -4.97
C PHE A 65 13.05 -17.26 -4.81
N LEU A 66 12.32 -16.53 -5.65
CA LEU A 66 10.85 -16.47 -5.60
C LEU A 66 10.22 -17.84 -5.88
N THR A 67 10.75 -18.61 -6.82
CA THR A 67 10.27 -19.98 -7.12
C THR A 67 10.55 -20.91 -5.94
N GLY A 68 11.75 -20.84 -5.34
CA GLY A 68 12.09 -21.59 -4.12
C GLY A 68 11.24 -21.22 -2.90
N ARG A 69 10.66 -20.01 -2.87
CA ARG A 69 9.68 -19.56 -1.87
C ARG A 69 8.22 -19.88 -2.24
N GLY A 70 7.95 -20.52 -3.38
CA GLY A 70 6.59 -20.73 -3.88
C GLY A 70 5.85 -19.44 -4.22
N LYS A 71 6.58 -18.38 -4.56
CA LYS A 71 6.07 -17.04 -4.92
C LYS A 71 6.05 -16.75 -6.41
N ALA A 72 6.84 -17.45 -7.21
CA ALA A 72 6.85 -17.30 -8.66
C ALA A 72 6.79 -18.65 -9.39
N LEU A 73 6.20 -18.64 -10.59
CA LEU A 73 6.25 -19.74 -11.55
C LEU A 73 6.64 -19.19 -12.93
N TYR A 74 7.49 -19.92 -13.64
CA TYR A 74 7.86 -19.60 -15.01
C TYR A 74 6.80 -20.08 -16.02
N LEU A 75 6.59 -19.29 -17.07
CA LEU A 75 5.66 -19.52 -18.16
C LEU A 75 6.40 -19.47 -19.50
N SER A 76 6.09 -20.38 -20.43
CA SER A 76 6.56 -20.31 -21.81
C SER A 76 5.46 -20.68 -22.80
N ILE A 77 5.40 -19.95 -23.91
CA ILE A 77 4.41 -20.12 -24.98
C ILE A 77 5.15 -20.24 -26.31
N SER A 78 4.83 -21.27 -27.08
CA SER A 78 5.40 -21.55 -28.42
C SER A 78 4.32 -21.68 -29.50
N LYS A 79 3.19 -20.96 -29.37
CA LYS A 79 2.08 -21.01 -30.35
C LYS A 79 2.50 -20.52 -31.75
N ASN A 80 3.11 -19.33 -31.84
CA ASN A 80 3.59 -18.72 -33.10
C ASN A 80 4.99 -18.12 -32.97
N GLU A 81 5.18 -17.22 -32.00
CA GLU A 81 6.48 -16.67 -31.60
C GLU A 81 6.75 -17.09 -30.15
N PHE A 82 7.99 -17.46 -29.85
CA PHE A 82 8.37 -17.91 -28.51
C PHE A 82 8.31 -16.74 -27.52
N THR A 83 7.49 -16.88 -26.48
CA THR A 83 7.28 -15.85 -25.46
C THR A 83 7.44 -16.47 -24.08
N GLU A 84 8.30 -15.85 -23.27
CA GLU A 84 8.56 -16.25 -21.88
C GLU A 84 7.92 -15.24 -20.92
N GLY A 85 7.51 -15.73 -19.74
CA GLY A 85 6.93 -14.90 -18.70
C GLY A 85 7.08 -15.51 -17.31
N VAL A 86 6.63 -14.74 -16.32
CA VAL A 86 6.62 -15.13 -14.92
C VAL A 86 5.26 -14.79 -14.33
N LYS A 87 4.66 -15.74 -13.62
CA LYS A 87 3.50 -15.53 -12.74
C LYS A 87 3.99 -15.35 -11.31
N VAL A 88 3.72 -14.21 -10.70
CA VAL A 88 4.19 -13.83 -9.36
C VAL A 88 3.00 -13.66 -8.41
N SER A 89 3.05 -14.24 -7.21
CA SER A 89 2.09 -13.96 -6.13
C SER A 89 2.43 -12.63 -5.48
N LEU A 90 1.49 -11.69 -5.53
CA LEU A 90 1.58 -10.40 -4.83
C LEU A 90 1.05 -10.51 -3.40
N SER A 91 0.28 -11.56 -3.11
CA SER A 91 -0.28 -11.82 -1.77
C SER A 91 0.73 -12.54 -0.85
N PRO A 92 0.49 -12.55 0.48
CA PRO A 92 1.26 -13.39 1.41
C PRO A 92 1.16 -14.89 1.14
N ALA A 93 0.14 -15.37 0.41
CA ALA A 93 -0.02 -16.77 0.04
C ALA A 93 0.99 -17.23 -1.04
N ALA A 94 1.12 -18.55 -1.18
CA ALA A 94 1.83 -19.17 -2.31
C ALA A 94 1.13 -18.85 -3.63
N VAL A 95 1.89 -18.87 -4.73
CA VAL A 95 1.36 -18.65 -6.08
C VAL A 95 0.44 -19.79 -6.51
N SER A 96 -0.68 -19.45 -7.15
CA SER A 96 -1.61 -20.44 -7.69
C SER A 96 -1.00 -21.18 -8.88
N SER A 97 -1.42 -22.43 -9.09
CA SER A 97 -1.00 -23.23 -10.24
C SER A 97 -1.28 -22.50 -11.56
N ILE A 98 -0.50 -22.85 -12.58
CA ILE A 98 -0.69 -22.32 -13.94
C ILE A 98 -1.96 -22.94 -14.55
N SER A 99 -2.79 -22.08 -15.12
CA SER A 99 -4.04 -22.34 -15.82
C SER A 99 -3.93 -21.97 -17.29
N SER A 100 -4.89 -22.39 -18.12
CA SER A 100 -4.94 -21.97 -19.53
C SER A 100 -5.05 -20.45 -19.70
N LEU A 101 -5.83 -19.81 -18.81
CA LEU A 101 -6.02 -18.36 -18.81
C LEU A 101 -4.70 -17.60 -18.59
N ASP A 102 -3.79 -18.11 -17.76
CA ASP A 102 -2.50 -17.46 -17.50
C ASP A 102 -1.65 -17.34 -18.79
N TYR A 103 -1.71 -18.36 -19.66
CA TYR A 103 -1.03 -18.31 -20.96
C TYR A 103 -1.69 -17.31 -21.92
N ASP A 104 -3.03 -17.24 -21.94
CA ASP A 104 -3.72 -16.29 -22.81
C ASP A 104 -3.52 -14.84 -22.31
N VAL A 105 -3.45 -14.60 -20.99
CA VAL A 105 -3.04 -13.31 -20.39
C VAL A 105 -1.60 -12.95 -20.76
N LEU A 106 -0.63 -13.87 -20.64
CA LEU A 106 0.76 -13.62 -21.06
C LEU A 106 0.84 -13.25 -22.56
N HIS A 107 0.07 -13.93 -23.42
CA HIS A 107 0.00 -13.61 -24.84
C HIS A 107 -0.64 -12.24 -25.11
N LEU A 108 -1.67 -11.84 -24.36
CA LEU A 108 -2.26 -10.50 -24.45
C LEU A 108 -1.26 -9.41 -24.02
N ILE A 109 -0.55 -9.58 -22.91
CA ILE A 109 0.48 -8.64 -22.44
C ILE A 109 1.63 -8.50 -23.45
N TRP A 110 2.07 -9.61 -24.03
CA TRP A 110 3.05 -9.60 -25.12
C TRP A 110 2.51 -8.90 -26.39
N THR A 111 1.22 -9.07 -26.69
CA THR A 111 0.56 -8.38 -27.81
C THR A 111 0.53 -6.86 -27.58
N VAL A 112 0.27 -6.40 -26.35
CA VAL A 112 0.38 -4.98 -25.94
C VAL A 112 1.78 -4.45 -26.21
N GLU A 113 2.83 -5.15 -25.75
CA GLU A 113 4.23 -4.74 -25.97
C GLU A 113 4.60 -4.66 -27.46
N LYS A 114 4.13 -5.62 -28.27
CA LYS A 114 4.38 -5.64 -29.71
C LYS A 114 3.65 -4.52 -30.45
N LEU A 115 2.44 -4.16 -30.01
CA LEU A 115 1.68 -3.04 -30.56
C LEU A 115 2.28 -1.69 -30.16
N GLN A 116 2.74 -1.53 -28.92
CA GLN A 116 3.48 -0.34 -28.45
C GLN A 116 4.74 -0.12 -29.28
N LEU A 117 5.56 -1.17 -29.49
CA LEU A 117 6.75 -1.08 -30.36
C LEU A 117 6.40 -0.74 -31.82
N GLN A 118 5.30 -1.25 -32.36
CA GLN A 118 4.83 -0.87 -33.70
C GLN A 118 4.39 0.60 -33.75
N LEU A 119 3.75 1.10 -32.69
CA LEU A 119 3.34 2.50 -32.58
C LEU A 119 4.54 3.45 -32.58
N ASP A 120 5.59 3.14 -31.81
CA ASP A 120 6.85 3.91 -31.77
C ASP A 120 7.52 3.98 -33.15
N ILE A 121 7.55 2.87 -33.88
CA ILE A 121 8.08 2.81 -35.26
C ILE A 121 7.23 3.67 -36.21
N ILE A 122 5.90 3.61 -36.09
CA ILE A 122 4.96 4.40 -36.89
C ILE A 122 5.14 5.90 -36.61
N ASP A 123 5.27 6.31 -35.34
CA ASP A 123 5.45 7.72 -34.98
C ASP A 123 6.83 8.26 -35.39
N ARG A 124 7.88 7.44 -35.29
CA ARG A 124 9.20 7.79 -35.87
C ARG A 124 9.10 7.98 -37.39
N HIS A 125 8.41 7.09 -38.10
CA HIS A 125 8.19 7.21 -39.55
C HIS A 125 7.32 8.41 -39.92
N TYR A 126 6.32 8.74 -39.09
CA TYR A 126 5.49 9.93 -39.23
C TYR A 126 6.34 11.21 -39.14
N GLU A 127 7.15 11.35 -38.08
CA GLU A 127 7.99 12.55 -37.91
C GLU A 127 9.08 12.69 -38.98
N MET A 128 9.70 11.59 -39.43
CA MET A 128 10.62 11.65 -40.58
C MET A 128 9.90 12.11 -41.85
N SER A 129 8.74 11.52 -42.16
CA SER A 129 7.93 11.90 -43.33
C SER A 129 7.47 13.36 -43.26
N ARG A 130 7.17 13.86 -42.05
CA ARG A 130 6.77 15.24 -41.77
C ARG A 130 7.90 16.23 -42.01
N LYS A 131 9.10 15.92 -41.50
CA LYS A 131 10.31 16.73 -41.76
C LYS A 131 10.66 16.77 -43.26
N SER A 132 10.60 15.63 -43.97
CA SER A 132 10.82 15.58 -45.42
C SER A 132 9.75 16.33 -46.23
N ALA A 133 8.48 16.28 -45.81
CA ALA A 133 7.41 17.06 -46.43
C ALA A 133 7.66 18.57 -46.31
N LEU A 134 8.00 19.04 -45.10
CA LEU A 134 8.30 20.44 -44.84
C LEU A 134 9.54 20.91 -45.61
N ALA A 135 10.64 20.15 -45.58
CA ALA A 135 11.85 20.46 -46.36
C ALA A 135 11.56 20.56 -47.88
N SER A 136 10.73 19.66 -48.41
CA SER A 136 10.30 19.68 -49.82
C SER A 136 9.39 20.87 -50.15
N LEU A 137 8.61 21.35 -49.18
CA LEU A 137 7.77 22.54 -49.34
C LEU A 137 8.62 23.82 -49.33
N HIS A 138 9.60 23.91 -48.42
CA HIS A 138 10.55 25.02 -48.34
C HIS A 138 11.47 25.11 -49.57
N SER A 139 11.83 23.98 -50.19
CA SER A 139 12.59 23.95 -51.46
C SER A 139 11.72 24.14 -52.71
N GLY A 140 10.42 24.45 -52.56
CA GLY A 140 9.49 24.67 -53.67
C GLY A 140 9.09 23.39 -54.44
N ASN A 141 9.55 22.21 -54.04
CA ASN A 141 9.31 20.95 -54.75
C ASN A 141 7.93 20.36 -54.41
N LYS A 142 6.88 20.98 -54.98
CA LYS A 142 5.48 20.68 -54.74
C LYS A 142 5.09 19.21 -54.98
N THR A 143 5.69 18.53 -55.96
CA THR A 143 5.35 17.13 -56.29
C THR A 143 5.86 16.15 -55.23
N VAL A 144 7.08 16.38 -54.72
CA VAL A 144 7.68 15.58 -53.63
C VAL A 144 6.98 15.89 -52.30
N ALA A 145 6.66 17.16 -52.02
CA ALA A 145 5.86 17.53 -50.86
C ALA A 145 4.48 16.84 -50.86
N LEU A 146 3.78 16.80 -52.00
CA LEU A 146 2.51 16.07 -52.15
C LEU A 146 2.66 14.56 -51.94
N ARG A 147 3.78 13.95 -52.34
CA ARG A 147 4.06 12.53 -52.10
C ARG A 147 4.22 12.26 -50.60
N HIS A 148 5.01 13.06 -49.89
CA HIS A 148 5.15 12.92 -48.44
C HIS A 148 3.84 13.22 -47.69
N ALA A 149 3.03 14.18 -48.15
CA ALA A 149 1.71 14.44 -47.59
C ALA A 149 0.74 13.24 -47.72
N LYS A 150 0.77 12.53 -48.84
CA LYS A 150 0.03 11.26 -49.01
C LYS A 150 0.53 10.20 -48.05
N GLN A 151 1.85 10.04 -47.91
CA GLN A 151 2.46 9.09 -46.97
C GLN A 151 2.06 9.40 -45.53
N LEU A 152 2.08 10.67 -45.12
CA LEU A 152 1.65 11.10 -43.78
C LEU A 152 0.19 10.72 -43.47
N LYS A 153 -0.72 10.87 -44.44
CA LYS A 153 -2.12 10.45 -44.26
C LYS A 153 -2.24 8.95 -44.04
N LEU A 154 -1.55 8.14 -44.84
CA LEU A 154 -1.53 6.68 -44.70
C LEU A 154 -0.91 6.25 -43.36
N THR A 155 0.22 6.86 -42.96
CA THR A 155 0.89 6.58 -41.69
C THR A 155 0.02 6.96 -40.49
N LYS A 156 -0.74 8.06 -40.56
CA LYS A 156 -1.72 8.45 -39.53
C LYS A 156 -2.86 7.42 -39.42
N GLU A 157 -3.40 6.96 -40.55
CA GLU A 157 -4.46 5.94 -40.57
C GLU A 157 -3.97 4.60 -40.01
N SER A 158 -2.73 4.17 -40.32
CA SER A 158 -2.14 2.97 -39.68
C SER A 158 -1.90 3.16 -38.18
N ARG A 159 -1.56 4.37 -37.74
CA ARG A 159 -1.41 4.70 -36.32
C ARG A 159 -2.74 4.56 -35.58
N GLU A 160 -3.80 5.18 -36.11
CA GLU A 160 -5.15 5.12 -35.55
C GLU A 160 -5.66 3.68 -35.41
N LYS A 161 -5.39 2.81 -36.41
CA LYS A 161 -5.69 1.38 -36.35
C LYS A 161 -4.88 0.64 -35.29
N CYS A 162 -3.59 0.94 -35.16
CA CYS A 162 -2.70 0.33 -34.17
C CYS A 162 -3.12 0.73 -32.74
N THR A 163 -3.36 2.02 -32.47
CA THR A 163 -3.86 2.54 -31.19
C THR A 163 -5.23 1.94 -30.85
N SER A 164 -6.17 1.86 -31.81
CA SER A 164 -7.48 1.26 -31.56
C SER A 164 -7.38 -0.23 -31.17
N LEU A 165 -6.44 -0.97 -31.76
CA LEU A 165 -6.21 -2.36 -31.37
C LEU A 165 -5.53 -2.47 -30.01
N LEU A 166 -4.53 -1.63 -29.71
CA LEU A 166 -3.84 -1.56 -28.42
C LEU A 166 -4.84 -1.32 -27.28
N ASN A 167 -5.62 -0.24 -27.37
CA ASN A 167 -6.63 0.12 -26.38
C ASN A 167 -7.61 -1.03 -26.10
N ARG A 168 -8.02 -1.77 -27.14
CA ARG A 168 -8.96 -2.90 -27.01
C ARG A 168 -8.31 -4.12 -26.33
N VAL A 169 -7.01 -4.34 -26.49
CA VAL A 169 -6.29 -5.41 -25.77
C VAL A 169 -6.08 -5.02 -24.30
N GLU A 170 -5.75 -3.76 -24.03
CA GLU A 170 -5.62 -3.22 -22.67
C GLU A 170 -6.96 -3.23 -21.92
N GLU A 171 -8.08 -2.89 -22.59
CA GLU A 171 -9.44 -3.02 -22.07
C GLU A 171 -9.76 -4.49 -21.70
N VAL A 172 -9.45 -5.45 -22.58
CA VAL A 172 -9.65 -6.89 -22.30
C VAL A 172 -8.81 -7.35 -21.10
N LEU A 173 -7.56 -6.90 -20.96
CA LEU A 173 -6.73 -7.20 -19.79
C LEU A 173 -7.35 -6.63 -18.51
N SER A 174 -7.80 -5.37 -18.52
CA SER A 174 -8.49 -4.77 -17.37
C SER A 174 -9.79 -5.50 -17.02
N LEU A 175 -10.57 -5.95 -18.02
CA LEU A 175 -11.78 -6.76 -17.79
C LEU A 175 -11.45 -8.13 -17.17
N ILE A 176 -10.31 -8.74 -17.50
CA ILE A 176 -9.85 -9.99 -16.88
C ILE A 176 -9.46 -9.77 -15.41
N GLU A 177 -8.68 -8.73 -15.09
CA GLU A 177 -8.35 -8.37 -13.70
C GLU A 177 -9.63 -8.09 -12.88
N ASN A 178 -10.56 -7.33 -13.46
CA ASN A 178 -11.86 -7.03 -12.86
C ASN A 178 -12.69 -8.29 -12.59
N ALA A 179 -12.71 -9.24 -13.54
CA ALA A 179 -13.39 -10.51 -13.36
C ALA A 179 -12.74 -11.39 -12.29
N GLU A 180 -11.40 -11.42 -12.19
CA GLU A 180 -10.67 -12.18 -11.17
C GLU A 180 -11.03 -11.70 -9.75
N SER A 181 -11.05 -10.38 -9.54
CA SER A 181 -11.39 -9.81 -8.24
C SER A 181 -12.89 -9.96 -7.92
N THR A 182 -13.77 -9.70 -8.89
CA THR A 182 -15.22 -9.90 -8.74
C THR A 182 -15.56 -11.34 -8.37
N LYS A 183 -14.86 -12.31 -8.97
CA LYS A 183 -14.99 -13.74 -8.61
C LYS A 183 -14.65 -13.99 -7.14
N LYS A 184 -13.53 -13.46 -6.64
CA LYS A 184 -13.12 -13.63 -5.22
C LYS A 184 -14.11 -13.01 -4.25
N VAL A 185 -14.64 -11.83 -4.57
CA VAL A 185 -15.70 -11.17 -3.77
C VAL A 185 -16.96 -12.03 -3.75
N SER A 186 -17.37 -12.58 -4.90
CA SER A 186 -18.51 -13.49 -5.01
C SER A 186 -18.32 -14.78 -4.20
N GLU A 187 -17.13 -15.39 -4.27
CA GLU A 187 -16.76 -16.58 -3.48
C GLU A 187 -16.81 -16.29 -1.97
N ALA A 188 -16.30 -15.14 -1.52
CA ALA A 188 -16.39 -14.73 -0.12
C ALA A 188 -17.83 -14.53 0.37
N ILE A 189 -18.69 -13.90 -0.45
CA ILE A 189 -20.13 -13.74 -0.17
C ILE A 189 -20.81 -15.11 -0.10
N GLN A 190 -20.49 -16.03 -1.02
CA GLN A 190 -21.05 -17.39 -1.03
C GLN A 190 -20.66 -18.18 0.22
N ILE A 191 -19.40 -18.07 0.68
CA ILE A 191 -18.93 -18.69 1.92
C ILE A 191 -19.70 -18.12 3.13
N GLY A 192 -19.85 -16.79 3.20
CA GLY A 192 -20.64 -16.13 4.26
C GLY A 192 -22.10 -16.58 4.26
N ALA A 193 -22.77 -16.60 3.11
CA ALA A 193 -24.14 -17.07 2.96
C ALA A 193 -24.29 -18.56 3.34
N GLN A 194 -23.30 -19.41 3.00
CA GLN A 194 -23.31 -20.81 3.41
C GLN A 194 -23.07 -20.97 4.91
N ALA A 195 -22.22 -20.15 5.54
CA ALA A 195 -22.01 -20.15 6.98
C ALA A 195 -23.30 -19.76 7.73
N ILE A 196 -23.98 -18.69 7.31
CA ILE A 196 -25.30 -18.28 7.84
C ILE A 196 -26.33 -19.40 7.66
N LYS A 197 -26.38 -20.05 6.48
CA LYS A 197 -27.31 -21.15 6.20
C LYS A 197 -26.98 -22.46 6.95
N LYS A 198 -25.76 -22.65 7.45
CA LYS A 198 -25.37 -23.78 8.31
C LYS A 198 -25.69 -23.48 9.76
N ASN A 199 -25.32 -22.29 10.24
CA ASN A 199 -25.60 -21.78 11.57
C ASN A 199 -27.04 -21.23 11.63
N LYS A 200 -28.02 -22.04 11.24
CA LYS A 200 -29.45 -21.74 11.42
C LYS A 200 -29.77 -21.77 12.91
N ILE A 201 -29.44 -20.69 13.58
CA ILE A 201 -30.17 -20.28 14.77
C ILE A 201 -31.52 -19.80 14.23
N SER A 202 -32.58 -20.59 14.41
CA SER A 202 -33.92 -20.11 14.09
C SER A 202 -34.29 -18.96 15.03
N VAL A 203 -35.22 -18.10 14.61
CA VAL A 203 -35.66 -16.99 15.48
C VAL A 203 -36.34 -17.56 16.73
N GLU A 204 -37.00 -18.70 16.57
CA GLU A 204 -37.68 -19.47 17.60
C GLU A 204 -36.70 -20.10 18.60
N GLU A 205 -35.58 -20.69 18.15
CA GLU A 205 -34.51 -21.18 19.05
C GLU A 205 -33.79 -20.03 19.78
N LEU A 206 -33.59 -18.89 19.10
CA LEU A 206 -33.03 -17.69 19.74
C LEU A 206 -33.97 -17.12 20.80
N GLN A 207 -35.26 -17.05 20.49
CA GLN A 207 -36.33 -16.60 21.39
C GLN A 207 -36.38 -17.49 22.64
N LEU A 208 -36.42 -18.82 22.47
CA LEU A 208 -36.38 -19.78 23.58
C LEU A 208 -35.13 -19.61 24.45
N CYS A 209 -33.95 -19.47 23.84
CA CYS A 209 -32.71 -19.32 24.60
C CYS A 209 -32.60 -17.96 25.33
N LEU A 210 -33.27 -16.91 24.82
CA LEU A 210 -33.44 -15.63 25.52
C LEU A 210 -34.47 -15.72 26.65
N GLU A 211 -35.56 -16.45 26.48
CA GLU A 211 -36.57 -16.70 27.52
C GLU A 211 -36.01 -17.55 28.66
N GLU A 212 -35.26 -18.62 28.36
CA GLU A 212 -34.51 -19.42 29.36
C GLU A 212 -33.46 -18.58 30.11
N LEU A 213 -32.82 -17.61 29.44
CA LEU A 213 -31.87 -16.68 30.06
C LEU A 213 -32.57 -15.67 30.97
N GLU A 214 -33.72 -15.12 30.57
CA GLU A 214 -34.52 -14.20 31.39
C GLU A 214 -35.06 -14.93 32.64
N GLU A 215 -35.57 -16.16 32.49
CA GLU A 215 -35.99 -17.01 33.63
C GLU A 215 -34.81 -17.31 34.56
N SER A 216 -33.63 -17.65 34.01
CA SER A 216 -32.41 -17.88 34.80
C SER A 216 -31.97 -16.62 35.57
N ILE A 217 -32.09 -15.44 34.95
CA ILE A 217 -31.80 -14.15 35.58
C ILE A 217 -32.81 -13.86 36.70
N ASP A 218 -34.11 -14.12 36.50
CA ASP A 218 -35.13 -13.90 37.53
C ASP A 218 -35.03 -14.91 38.69
N LEU A 219 -34.69 -16.17 38.42
CA LEU A 219 -34.32 -17.14 39.44
C LEU A 219 -33.07 -16.71 40.22
N GLN A 220 -32.07 -16.12 39.55
CA GLN A 220 -30.89 -15.56 40.22
C GLN A 220 -31.26 -14.36 41.11
N LYS A 221 -32.10 -13.42 40.64
CA LYS A 221 -32.61 -12.30 41.46
C LYS A 221 -33.44 -12.80 42.65
N GLN A 222 -34.24 -13.85 42.47
CA GLN A 222 -35.03 -14.44 43.55
C GLN A 222 -34.15 -15.16 44.56
N ALA A 223 -33.14 -15.91 44.10
CA ALA A 223 -32.13 -16.52 44.96
C ALA A 223 -31.34 -15.44 45.72
N GLU A 224 -30.90 -14.38 45.07
CA GLU A 224 -30.26 -13.22 45.71
C GLU A 224 -31.18 -12.59 46.76
N LYS A 225 -32.47 -12.39 46.49
CA LYS A 225 -33.45 -11.90 47.47
C LYS A 225 -33.65 -12.83 48.69
N VAL A 226 -33.37 -14.12 48.57
CA VAL A 226 -33.45 -15.11 49.67
C VAL A 226 -32.10 -15.29 50.37
N ILE A 227 -30.98 -15.08 49.66
CA ILE A 227 -29.61 -15.23 50.15
C ILE A 227 -29.08 -13.94 50.77
N VAL A 228 -29.52 -12.76 50.30
CA VAL A 228 -29.46 -11.51 51.05
C VAL A 228 -30.17 -11.80 52.37
N PRO A 229 -29.43 -11.87 53.49
CA PRO A 229 -30.08 -12.05 54.76
C PRO A 229 -30.94 -10.81 54.97
N SER A 230 -32.21 -11.00 55.36
CA SER A 230 -32.77 -10.03 56.29
C SER A 230 -31.77 -9.98 57.45
N TYR A 231 -31.06 -8.86 57.64
CA TYR A 231 -30.00 -8.71 58.64
C TYR A 231 -30.54 -8.69 60.09
N THR A 232 -31.66 -9.37 60.34
CA THR A 232 -32.46 -9.43 61.58
C THR A 232 -31.80 -10.25 62.69
N GLY A 233 -30.47 -10.21 62.77
CA GLY A 233 -29.64 -10.98 63.71
C GLY A 233 -28.28 -10.34 63.97
N ILE A 234 -27.97 -9.21 63.35
CA ILE A 234 -26.99 -8.24 63.83
C ILE A 234 -27.83 -7.03 64.24
N ASP A 235 -27.60 -6.46 65.42
CA ASP A 235 -28.32 -5.26 65.82
C ASP A 235 -27.81 -4.08 64.99
N ASP A 236 -28.71 -3.28 64.42
CA ASP A 236 -28.31 -2.06 63.69
C ASP A 236 -27.59 -1.10 64.65
N GLU A 237 -27.90 -1.14 65.97
CA GLU A 237 -27.22 -0.33 67.00
C GLU A 237 -25.75 -0.78 67.22
N ASP A 238 -25.46 -2.09 67.18
CA ASP A 238 -24.08 -2.62 67.22
C ASP A 238 -23.29 -2.24 65.95
N ILE A 239 -23.94 -2.26 64.78
CA ILE A 239 -23.32 -1.85 63.51
C ILE A 239 -23.03 -0.35 63.51
N GLU A 240 -23.96 0.48 63.99
CA GLU A 240 -23.81 1.93 64.06
C GLU A 240 -22.70 2.32 65.07
N GLU A 241 -22.54 1.60 66.19
CA GLU A 241 -21.40 1.81 67.10
C GLU A 241 -20.04 1.43 66.47
N GLU A 242 -19.91 0.27 65.83
CA GLU A 242 -18.67 -0.11 65.14
C GLU A 242 -18.40 0.81 63.93
N PHE A 243 -19.43 1.27 63.20
CA PHE A 243 -19.28 2.24 62.13
C PHE A 243 -18.78 3.60 62.65
N LYS A 244 -19.37 4.12 63.72
CA LYS A 244 -18.96 5.37 64.38
C LYS A 244 -17.55 5.28 64.99
N LYS A 245 -17.16 4.09 65.46
CA LYS A 245 -15.80 3.78 65.90
C LYS A 245 -14.81 3.78 64.73
N LEU A 246 -15.18 3.21 63.58
CA LEU A 246 -14.41 3.32 62.34
C LEU A 246 -14.32 4.76 61.82
N GLU A 247 -15.38 5.57 61.95
CA GLU A 247 -15.34 7.01 61.65
C GLU A 247 -14.34 7.74 62.56
N GLN A 248 -14.35 7.44 63.87
CA GLN A 248 -13.36 8.00 64.81
C GLN A 248 -11.93 7.52 64.54
N GLU A 249 -11.75 6.27 64.11
CA GLU A 249 -10.44 5.72 63.75
C GLU A 249 -9.91 6.38 62.46
N VAL A 250 -10.76 6.59 61.45
CA VAL A 250 -10.46 7.41 60.27
C VAL A 250 -10.23 8.89 60.62
N GLU A 251 -10.92 9.44 61.61
CA GLU A 251 -10.68 10.82 62.09
C GLU A 251 -9.42 10.95 62.96
N CYS A 252 -8.89 9.84 63.48
CA CYS A 252 -7.59 9.74 64.15
C CYS A 252 -6.43 9.45 63.17
N GLU A 253 -6.66 8.64 62.13
CA GLU A 253 -5.70 8.40 61.04
C GLU A 253 -5.57 9.60 60.11
N ARG A 254 -6.57 10.49 60.03
CA ARG A 254 -6.40 11.83 59.48
C ARG A 254 -5.52 12.65 60.44
N PRO A 255 -4.27 13.00 60.09
CA PRO A 255 -3.43 13.81 60.95
C PRO A 255 -4.02 15.24 61.06
N LYS A 256 -4.77 15.51 62.13
CA LYS A 256 -5.17 16.88 62.46
C LYS A 256 -3.90 17.73 62.68
N PRO A 257 -3.75 18.88 62.00
CA PRO A 257 -2.54 19.67 62.09
C PRO A 257 -2.35 20.19 63.51
N THR A 258 -1.16 19.99 64.05
CA THR A 258 -0.77 20.40 65.40
C THR A 258 -0.85 21.93 65.53
N VAL A 259 -1.88 22.43 66.23
CA VAL A 259 -1.94 23.84 66.64
C VAL A 259 -1.90 23.92 68.16
N SER A 260 -0.67 23.88 68.69
CA SER A 260 -0.39 24.27 70.06
C SER A 260 -0.73 25.75 70.27
N LYS A 261 -1.58 26.05 71.26
CA LYS A 261 -1.83 27.42 71.74
C LYS A 261 -1.36 27.59 73.19
N THR A 262 -0.14 28.08 73.34
CA THR A 262 0.23 28.98 74.44
C THR A 262 0.82 30.20 73.77
N GLY A 263 0.21 31.37 73.99
CA GLY A 263 0.31 32.48 73.05
C GLY A 263 1.63 33.24 73.10
N VAL A 264 1.92 33.94 72.00
CA VAL A 264 2.13 35.40 71.94
C VAL A 264 2.02 35.84 70.47
N ASN A 265 1.20 36.87 70.21
CA ASN A 265 1.04 37.66 68.98
C ASN A 265 0.38 37.04 67.72
N GLU A 266 -0.31 37.91 66.97
CA GLU A 266 -0.93 37.74 65.63
C GLU A 266 0.12 37.78 64.49
N PRO A 267 -0.27 37.72 63.20
CA PRO A 267 -1.09 36.72 62.50
C PRO A 267 -0.34 36.16 61.26
N ALA A 268 -0.56 34.89 60.87
CA ALA A 268 0.04 34.36 59.64
C ALA A 268 -0.81 33.29 58.94
N ALA A 269 -1.48 33.69 57.84
CA ALA A 269 -2.11 32.78 56.88
C ALA A 269 -1.17 32.46 55.69
N SER A 270 0.16 32.48 55.90
CA SER A 270 1.14 32.65 54.81
C SER A 270 2.04 31.44 54.52
N GLU A 271 2.25 30.50 55.46
CA GLU A 271 3.29 29.46 55.28
C GLU A 271 2.87 28.33 54.33
N SER A 272 1.58 27.95 54.30
CA SER A 272 1.09 26.85 53.44
C SER A 272 1.11 27.19 51.94
N ALA A 273 0.99 28.48 51.59
CA ALA A 273 1.06 28.94 50.20
C ALA A 273 2.51 28.97 49.66
N GLU A 274 3.49 29.28 50.53
CA GLU A 274 4.91 29.33 50.17
C GLU A 274 5.44 27.92 49.85
N SER A 275 5.08 26.92 50.65
CA SER A 275 5.46 25.52 50.41
C SER A 275 4.93 24.95 49.08
N LEU A 276 3.70 25.31 48.69
CA LEU A 276 3.13 24.92 47.40
C LEU A 276 3.85 25.62 46.23
N ARG A 277 4.19 26.91 46.36
CA ARG A 277 4.96 27.63 45.33
C ARG A 277 6.32 26.98 45.06
N VAL A 278 7.05 26.59 46.10
CA VAL A 278 8.35 25.90 45.97
C VAL A 278 8.20 24.55 45.25
N ALA A 279 7.14 23.79 45.55
CA ALA A 279 6.85 22.52 44.87
C ALA A 279 6.57 22.73 43.36
N PHE A 280 5.78 23.73 42.98
CA PHE A 280 5.52 24.04 41.57
C PHE A 280 6.75 24.61 40.84
N SER A 281 7.58 25.44 41.49
CA SER A 281 8.84 25.91 40.91
C SER A 281 9.84 24.78 40.62
N THR A 282 9.79 23.68 41.37
CA THR A 282 10.69 22.52 41.17
C THR A 282 10.34 21.70 39.91
N ILE A 283 9.12 21.85 39.39
CA ILE A 283 8.64 21.15 38.17
C ILE A 283 8.87 22.01 36.90
N GLY A 284 9.22 23.29 37.05
CA GLY A 284 9.50 24.21 35.94
C GLY A 284 10.92 24.08 35.38
N LEU A 285 11.14 23.17 34.42
CA LEU A 285 12.38 23.12 33.64
C LEU A 285 12.46 24.28 32.62
N ASN A 286 12.93 25.42 33.14
CA ASN A 286 13.69 26.50 32.53
C ASN A 286 13.83 26.54 30.98
N ASP A 287 13.10 27.48 30.37
CA ASP A 287 13.34 27.95 28.99
C ASP A 287 14.59 28.86 28.89
N GLY A 288 15.24 28.86 27.71
CA GLY A 288 15.84 30.09 27.15
C GLY A 288 17.37 30.24 27.05
N GLN A 289 17.88 30.09 25.81
CA GLN A 289 18.63 31.12 25.05
C GLN A 289 18.83 30.59 23.60
N ALA A 290 18.19 31.12 22.55
CA ALA A 290 18.26 32.46 21.93
C ALA A 290 19.43 32.67 20.96
N THR A 291 19.16 32.64 19.64
CA THR A 291 19.67 33.64 18.68
C THR A 291 18.93 33.58 17.32
N ALA A 292 18.61 34.77 16.78
CA ALA A 292 18.55 35.14 15.34
C ALA A 292 17.73 34.28 14.33
N LEU A 293 16.98 34.84 13.36
CA LEU A 293 16.81 36.22 12.87
C LEU A 293 15.41 36.34 12.22
N ALA A 294 14.94 37.57 12.00
CA ALA A 294 13.60 37.86 11.48
C ALA A 294 13.58 38.11 9.94
N ILE A 295 12.36 38.38 9.43
CA ILE A 295 11.99 39.23 8.25
C ILE A 295 11.15 38.52 7.15
N SER A 296 9.83 38.60 7.37
CA SER A 296 8.72 39.06 6.50
C SER A 296 8.34 38.43 5.15
N ASP A 297 7.02 38.42 4.97
CA ASP A 297 6.21 38.18 3.78
C ASP A 297 6.52 38.95 2.48
N THR A 298 6.19 38.28 1.37
CA THR A 298 5.36 38.74 0.22
C THR A 298 5.46 40.18 -0.30
N VAL A 299 5.82 40.34 -1.59
CA VAL A 299 5.11 41.16 -2.62
C VAL A 299 5.77 41.07 -4.02
N VAL A 300 4.97 41.17 -5.09
CA VAL A 300 5.31 41.30 -6.54
C VAL A 300 4.71 42.64 -7.02
N PRO A 301 5.38 43.55 -7.77
CA PRO A 301 5.70 43.44 -9.22
C PRO A 301 7.04 44.16 -9.62
N ASP A 302 7.41 44.54 -10.86
CA ASP A 302 6.80 44.53 -12.22
C ASP A 302 7.89 44.43 -13.35
N ARG A 303 7.44 44.47 -14.62
CA ARG A 303 8.12 44.72 -15.92
C ARG A 303 9.38 45.63 -15.88
N SER A 304 10.42 45.41 -16.68
CA SER A 304 10.41 45.53 -18.17
C SER A 304 11.81 45.29 -18.79
N ASN A 305 11.87 44.99 -20.10
CA ASN A 305 12.95 45.17 -21.14
C ASN A 305 14.44 45.28 -20.71
N GLU A 306 15.42 44.70 -21.42
CA GLU A 306 15.68 44.88 -22.87
C GLU A 306 16.74 43.90 -23.46
N SER A 307 16.82 43.90 -24.80
CA SER A 307 17.67 43.13 -25.72
C SER A 307 19.19 43.13 -25.49
N LYS A 308 19.89 42.04 -25.93
CA LYS A 308 20.99 42.12 -26.94
C LYS A 308 21.53 40.76 -27.44
N HIS A 309 21.72 40.69 -28.77
CA HIS A 309 22.55 39.72 -29.51
C HIS A 309 24.03 40.16 -29.49
N PRO A 310 25.02 39.27 -29.72
CA PRO A 310 25.48 38.85 -31.08
C PRO A 310 25.74 37.31 -31.15
N MET A 311 25.82 36.56 -32.27
CA MET A 311 26.30 36.68 -33.66
C MET A 311 27.82 36.73 -33.89
N LEU A 312 28.27 35.83 -34.80
CA LEU A 312 29.62 35.66 -35.40
C LEU A 312 30.70 35.06 -34.45
N GLU A 313 31.68 34.28 -34.94
CA GLU A 313 32.11 34.03 -36.33
C GLU A 313 32.63 32.59 -36.55
N SER A 314 32.80 32.21 -37.82
CA SER A 314 33.35 30.93 -38.29
C SER A 314 34.89 30.90 -38.29
N ALA A 315 35.46 29.70 -38.15
CA ALA A 315 36.75 29.30 -38.70
C ALA A 315 36.71 27.79 -39.03
#